data_AF-A0A1Y4B8K1-F1
#
_entry.id   AF-A0A1Y4B8K1-F1
#
_cell.length_a   1.000
_cell.length_b   1.000
_cell.length_c   1.000
_cell.angle_alpha   90.00
_cell.angle_beta   90.00
_cell.angle_gamma   90.00
#
_symmetry.space_group_name_H-M   'P 1'
#
loop_
_entity.id
_entity.type
_entity.pdbx_description
1 polymer ?
#
loop_
_entity_poly.entity_id
_entity_poly.type
_entity_poly.pdbx_seq_one_letter_code
_entity_poly.pdbx_strand_id
1 'polypeptide(L)'
;MKKGITRYLQYAVVLAVVVILLCGIFAIVKRLTGTSSTDNLSAGGSDKKTEQNINEEADNSVPITDLSVGAPAATIRVGETMQLDISFAPKNATNTKLKWSCSEEGLVSVSDDGVLTPAEDSANHTVEVTAETTDGSGLSTTFELRIYPAIDPSKPMVAITMDDGPNPDTTNKILDVFEKNYAKATFFCLGQNAEYYPETVQREYQLGMEVGTHTQSHKQLTKLSASELTTEIQESVDAIKNATGVAPTLMRPPYGAIDSTVLAEAKKQGLCAVNWSLDTEDWKTKNADDTYKMVMKAVDGDVVLLHDIHEYNINAVERFVPDLIAEGYQLVTVSEMYEARGETLDPGTIHYRTDPTTEVSAETTAAGDEDGAASGTTAAGTSASTTAATE
;
A
#
# COMPACT_ATOMS: atom_id res chain seq x y z
N MET A 1 34.59 23.47 -24.79
CA MET A 1 34.14 22.81 -26.05
C MET A 1 33.34 21.59 -25.64
N LYS A 2 32.00 21.70 -25.54
CA LYS A 2 30.99 21.48 -26.59
C LYS A 2 30.72 19.99 -26.85
N LYS A 3 29.42 19.64 -26.65
CA LYS A 3 28.66 18.42 -27.01
C LYS A 3 28.61 17.35 -25.88
N GLY A 4 27.45 16.96 -25.35
CA GLY A 4 26.07 17.24 -25.73
C GLY A 4 25.10 16.95 -24.58
N ILE A 5 24.60 18.05 -23.99
CA ILE A 5 23.36 18.11 -23.22
C ILE A 5 22.25 18.16 -24.27
N THR A 6 21.70 17.01 -24.65
CA THR A 6 20.49 16.95 -25.49
C THR A 6 19.76 15.64 -25.25
N ARG A 7 19.05 15.51 -24.13
CA ARG A 7 17.96 14.52 -23.98
C ARG A 7 16.97 14.77 -22.83
N TYR A 8 16.89 16.00 -22.31
CA TYR A 8 15.95 16.36 -21.22
C TYR A 8 14.99 17.51 -21.58
N LEU A 9 14.69 17.70 -22.87
CA LEU A 9 13.80 18.77 -23.34
C LEU A 9 12.67 18.29 -24.26
N GLN A 10 12.14 17.07 -24.02
CA GLN A 10 11.03 16.52 -24.80
C GLN A 10 9.83 16.00 -23.99
N TYR A 11 9.82 16.16 -22.66
CA TYR A 11 8.66 15.78 -21.83
C TYR A 11 7.98 16.95 -21.08
N ALA A 12 8.44 18.19 -21.26
CA ALA A 12 7.90 19.35 -20.54
C ALA A 12 6.97 20.28 -21.37
N VAL A 13 6.56 19.87 -22.59
CA VAL A 13 5.70 20.73 -23.47
C VAL A 13 4.37 20.07 -23.86
N VAL A 14 4.04 18.88 -23.34
CA VAL A 14 2.75 18.23 -23.63
C VAL A 14 1.73 18.35 -22.47
N LEU A 15 2.12 18.84 -21.30
CA LEU A 15 1.23 18.93 -20.13
C LEU A 15 0.56 20.29 -19.89
N ALA A 16 0.69 21.26 -20.81
CA ALA A 16 0.13 22.62 -20.63
C ALA A 16 -0.80 23.10 -21.75
N VAL A 17 -1.24 22.22 -22.67
CA VAL A 17 -2.11 22.60 -23.81
C VAL A 17 -3.46 21.84 -23.83
N VAL A 18 -3.77 21.02 -22.82
CA VAL A 18 -5.08 20.30 -22.75
C VAL A 18 -6.04 20.87 -21.70
N VAL A 19 -5.65 21.91 -20.94
CA VAL A 19 -6.49 22.48 -19.86
C VAL A 19 -7.18 23.80 -20.26
N ILE A 20 -7.05 24.28 -21.50
CA ILE A 20 -7.78 25.48 -21.99
C ILE A 20 -8.43 25.19 -23.33
N LEU A 21 -9.48 24.37 -23.32
CA LEU A 21 -10.53 24.30 -24.35
C LEU A 21 -11.64 23.40 -23.83
N LEU A 22 -12.60 23.99 -23.10
CA LEU A 22 -14.04 23.67 -23.06
C LEU A 22 -14.74 24.37 -21.88
N CYS A 23 -14.47 25.66 -21.68
CA CYS A 23 -15.34 26.54 -20.89
C CYS A 23 -15.47 27.88 -21.61
N GLY A 24 -16.65 28.12 -22.19
CA GLY A 24 -17.09 29.46 -22.57
C GLY A 24 -17.50 29.62 -24.03
N ILE A 25 -18.76 29.33 -24.34
CA ILE A 25 -19.59 30.26 -25.12
C ILE A 25 -20.98 30.31 -24.46
N PHE A 26 -21.19 31.37 -23.69
CA PHE A 26 -22.48 31.83 -23.19
C PHE A 26 -23.25 32.47 -24.35
N ALA A 27 -24.47 32.02 -24.62
CA ALA A 27 -25.39 32.65 -25.56
C ALA A 27 -26.25 33.72 -24.86
N ILE A 28 -26.40 34.83 -25.58
CA ILE A 28 -27.14 36.06 -25.31
C ILE A 28 -28.66 35.82 -25.40
N VAL A 29 -29.48 36.42 -24.53
CA VAL A 29 -30.58 37.36 -24.87
C VAL A 29 -31.05 38.12 -23.63
N LYS A 30 -30.94 39.45 -23.70
CA LYS A 30 -31.49 40.47 -22.80
C LYS A 30 -32.83 40.93 -23.36
N ARG A 31 -33.93 40.86 -22.61
CA ARG A 31 -35.20 41.55 -22.95
C ARG A 31 -35.39 42.75 -22.03
N LEU A 32 -35.37 43.94 -22.62
CA LEU A 32 -35.76 45.20 -21.98
C LEU A 32 -37.23 45.52 -22.30
N THR A 33 -37.84 46.12 -21.29
CA THR A 33 -39.15 46.74 -21.14
C THR A 33 -39.66 47.58 -22.31
N GLY A 34 -40.98 47.51 -22.53
CA GLY A 34 -41.75 48.50 -23.27
C GLY A 34 -43.19 48.53 -22.77
N THR A 35 -43.51 49.52 -21.95
CA THR A 35 -44.84 49.91 -21.47
C THR A 35 -45.53 50.78 -22.53
N SER A 36 -46.83 50.56 -22.79
CA SER A 36 -47.80 51.64 -23.04
C SER A 36 -49.24 51.14 -22.97
N SER A 37 -50.02 51.82 -22.14
CA SER A 37 -51.47 51.73 -21.92
C SER A 37 -52.31 52.05 -23.16
N THR A 38 -53.56 51.54 -23.20
CA THR A 38 -54.82 52.34 -23.04
C THR A 38 -56.07 51.46 -22.96
N ASP A 39 -56.91 51.76 -21.95
CA ASP A 39 -58.37 51.92 -21.93
C ASP A 39 -59.38 50.80 -22.30
N ASN A 40 -60.04 50.31 -21.23
CA ASN A 40 -61.50 50.34 -20.96
C ASN A 40 -62.50 49.50 -21.79
N LEU A 41 -63.17 48.52 -21.14
CA LEU A 41 -64.64 48.45 -20.93
C LEU A 41 -65.09 47.09 -20.35
N SER A 42 -66.10 47.14 -19.49
CA SER A 42 -66.68 46.03 -18.72
C SER A 42 -67.59 45.10 -19.52
N ALA A 43 -67.66 43.82 -19.16
CA ALA A 43 -68.90 43.06 -18.96
C ALA A 43 -68.58 41.63 -18.47
N GLY A 44 -69.34 41.13 -17.48
CA GLY A 44 -69.15 39.83 -16.87
C GLY A 44 -69.69 38.65 -17.68
N GLY A 45 -69.32 37.43 -17.26
CA GLY A 45 -69.90 36.18 -17.73
C GLY A 45 -69.08 34.93 -17.44
N SER A 46 -69.51 34.19 -16.42
CA SER A 46 -69.50 32.71 -16.26
C SER A 46 -68.20 31.90 -16.44
N ASP A 47 -67.84 31.23 -15.33
CA ASP A 47 -67.39 29.84 -15.23
C ASP A 47 -66.62 29.20 -16.39
N LYS A 48 -65.33 28.97 -16.16
CA LYS A 48 -64.65 27.74 -16.62
C LYS A 48 -63.48 27.40 -15.70
N LYS A 49 -63.66 26.29 -15.00
CA LYS A 49 -62.65 25.52 -14.27
C LYS A 49 -61.43 25.34 -15.18
N THR A 50 -60.34 26.04 -14.88
CA THR A 50 -59.07 25.88 -15.60
C THR A 50 -58.31 24.80 -14.84
N GLU A 51 -58.38 23.57 -15.34
CA GLU A 51 -57.43 22.52 -14.98
C GLU A 51 -56.05 23.01 -15.41
N GLN A 52 -55.19 23.32 -14.44
CA GLN A 52 -53.77 23.52 -14.70
C GLN A 52 -53.20 22.16 -15.12
N ASN A 53 -53.11 21.97 -16.43
CA ASN A 53 -52.29 20.93 -17.02
C ASN A 53 -50.83 21.36 -16.83
N ILE A 54 -50.24 20.97 -15.70
CA ILE A 54 -48.78 20.98 -15.52
C ILE A 54 -48.27 19.95 -16.52
N ASN A 55 -47.79 20.43 -17.68
CA ASN A 55 -46.84 19.67 -18.48
C ASN A 55 -45.62 19.47 -17.59
N GLU A 56 -45.57 18.35 -16.87
CA GLU A 56 -44.30 17.76 -16.46
C GLU A 56 -43.49 17.58 -17.75
N GLU A 57 -42.47 18.41 -17.94
CA GLU A 57 -41.44 18.10 -18.93
C GLU A 57 -40.97 16.66 -18.65
N ALA A 58 -41.00 15.81 -19.67
CA ALA A 58 -40.52 14.45 -19.52
C ALA A 58 -39.09 14.51 -18.97
N ASP A 59 -38.90 13.98 -17.77
CA ASP A 59 -37.59 13.86 -17.16
C ASP A 59 -36.74 12.94 -18.04
N ASN A 60 -35.90 13.55 -18.88
CA ASN A 60 -34.97 12.86 -19.75
C ASN A 60 -33.71 12.42 -18.98
N SER A 61 -33.75 12.40 -17.64
CA SER A 61 -32.68 11.83 -16.84
C SER A 61 -32.52 10.34 -17.13
N VAL A 62 -31.27 9.91 -17.22
CA VAL A 62 -30.92 8.50 -17.29
C VAL A 62 -30.31 8.17 -15.92
N PRO A 63 -31.03 7.43 -15.06
CA PRO A 63 -30.51 7.08 -13.75
C PRO A 63 -29.44 5.99 -13.85
N ILE A 64 -28.56 5.95 -12.86
CA ILE A 64 -27.69 4.83 -12.55
C ILE A 64 -28.56 3.64 -12.16
N THR A 65 -28.28 2.49 -12.76
CA THR A 65 -28.93 1.21 -12.47
C THR A 65 -27.99 0.20 -11.83
N ASP A 66 -26.68 0.46 -11.86
CA ASP A 66 -25.65 -0.37 -11.24
C ASP A 66 -24.48 0.52 -10.80
N LEU A 67 -23.95 0.28 -9.59
CA LEU A 67 -22.83 1.00 -8.98
C LEU A 67 -21.85 0.00 -8.38
N SER A 68 -20.57 0.14 -8.73
CA SER A 68 -19.48 -0.63 -8.14
C SER A 68 -18.35 0.31 -7.73
N VAL A 69 -17.83 0.08 -6.53
CA VAL A 69 -16.68 0.78 -5.96
C VAL A 69 -15.70 -0.27 -5.50
N GLY A 70 -14.53 -0.34 -6.15
CA GLY A 70 -13.41 -1.16 -5.74
C GLY A 70 -12.39 -0.34 -4.96
N ALA A 71 -11.92 -0.87 -3.83
CA ALA A 71 -10.74 -0.36 -3.14
C ALA A 71 -9.53 -1.24 -3.52
N PRO A 72 -8.40 -0.66 -4.00
CA PRO A 72 -7.21 -1.44 -4.33
C PRO A 72 -6.60 -2.20 -3.15
N ALA A 73 -6.87 -1.75 -1.91
CA ALA A 73 -6.50 -2.44 -0.67
C ALA A 73 -7.58 -2.24 0.39
N ALA A 74 -7.69 -3.17 1.33
CA ALA A 74 -8.60 -3.08 2.48
C ALA A 74 -8.01 -2.29 3.67
N THR A 75 -6.76 -1.82 3.53
CA THR A 75 -6.04 -1.11 4.58
C THR A 75 -5.36 0.14 4.03
N ILE A 76 -5.13 1.12 4.90
CA ILE A 76 -4.41 2.36 4.60
C ILE A 76 -3.72 2.87 5.87
N ARG A 77 -2.59 3.57 5.75
CA ARG A 77 -1.99 4.30 6.89
C ARG A 77 -2.46 5.75 6.91
N VAL A 78 -2.54 6.34 8.10
CA VAL A 78 -2.69 7.80 8.23
C VAL A 78 -1.56 8.51 7.48
N GLY A 79 -1.91 9.54 6.72
CA GLY A 79 -0.98 10.29 5.86
C GLY A 79 -0.91 9.78 4.41
N GLU A 80 -1.46 8.61 4.12
CA GLU A 80 -1.59 8.08 2.75
C GLU A 80 -2.93 8.47 2.11
N THR A 81 -3.03 8.26 0.80
CA THR A 81 -4.28 8.37 0.05
C THR A 81 -4.47 7.14 -0.83
N MET A 82 -5.72 6.84 -1.18
CA MET A 82 -6.08 5.71 -2.03
C MET A 82 -7.07 6.14 -3.11
N GLN A 83 -6.76 5.87 -4.37
CA GLN A 83 -7.70 6.06 -5.47
C GLN A 83 -8.68 4.88 -5.51
N LEU A 84 -9.97 5.17 -5.41
CA LEU A 84 -11.02 4.16 -5.57
C LEU A 84 -11.35 3.93 -7.05
N ASP A 85 -11.64 2.67 -7.38
CA ASP A 85 -12.08 2.23 -8.70
C ASP A 85 -13.61 2.30 -8.77
N ILE A 86 -14.13 3.42 -9.27
CA ILE A 86 -15.57 3.69 -9.34
C ILE A 86 -16.09 3.38 -10.74
N SER A 87 -17.15 2.57 -10.83
CA SER A 87 -17.84 2.29 -12.09
C SER A 87 -19.35 2.24 -11.91
N PHE A 88 -20.09 2.64 -12.94
CA PHE A 88 -21.55 2.64 -12.94
C PHE A 88 -22.11 2.32 -14.32
N ALA A 89 -23.35 1.85 -14.37
CA ALA A 89 -24.11 1.63 -15.58
C ALA A 89 -25.49 2.33 -15.53
N PRO A 90 -26.02 2.80 -16.67
CA PRO A 90 -25.36 2.85 -17.98
C PRO A 90 -24.36 4.02 -18.05
N LYS A 91 -23.40 3.96 -18.99
CA LYS A 91 -22.35 4.99 -19.14
C LYS A 91 -22.88 6.39 -19.49
N ASN A 92 -24.10 6.47 -20.02
CA ASN A 92 -24.79 7.72 -20.35
C ASN A 92 -25.70 8.21 -19.22
N ALA A 93 -25.55 7.71 -17.99
CA ALA A 93 -26.24 8.24 -16.83
C ALA A 93 -26.01 9.76 -16.70
N THR A 94 -27.07 10.51 -16.42
CA THR A 94 -27.06 11.98 -16.49
C THR A 94 -26.51 12.64 -15.23
N ASN A 95 -26.57 11.96 -14.08
CA ASN A 95 -25.94 12.40 -12.83
C ASN A 95 -25.12 11.23 -12.26
N THR A 96 -23.80 11.40 -12.20
CA THR A 96 -22.85 10.38 -11.75
C THR A 96 -22.22 10.71 -10.40
N LYS A 97 -22.72 11.75 -9.71
CA LYS A 97 -22.18 12.18 -8.42
C LYS A 97 -22.57 11.19 -7.34
N LEU A 98 -21.59 10.87 -6.50
CA LEU A 98 -21.76 10.05 -5.33
C LEU A 98 -21.72 10.92 -4.08
N LYS A 99 -22.50 10.52 -3.08
CA LYS A 99 -22.41 11.00 -1.71
C LYS A 99 -21.66 9.95 -0.91
N TRP A 100 -20.61 10.38 -0.22
CA TRP A 100 -19.80 9.51 0.61
C TRP A 100 -20.15 9.68 2.08
N SER A 101 -20.13 8.58 2.82
CA SER A 101 -20.24 8.58 4.27
C SER A 101 -19.32 7.53 4.88
N CYS A 102 -18.96 7.75 6.14
CA CYS A 102 -18.19 6.83 6.96
C CYS A 102 -19.05 6.44 8.17
N SER A 103 -18.98 5.17 8.58
CA SER A 103 -19.65 4.67 9.81
C SER A 103 -19.26 5.45 11.06
N GLU A 104 -18.06 6.03 11.09
CA GLU A 104 -17.59 6.95 12.11
C GLU A 104 -17.26 8.32 11.50
N GLU A 105 -17.96 9.36 11.95
CA GLU A 105 -17.89 10.69 11.36
C GLU A 105 -16.49 11.31 11.52
N GLY A 106 -15.97 11.89 10.43
CA GLY A 106 -14.71 12.62 10.43
C GLY A 106 -13.44 11.76 10.25
N LEU A 107 -13.53 10.42 10.31
CA LEU A 107 -12.34 9.57 10.21
C LEU A 107 -11.81 9.40 8.78
N VAL A 108 -12.70 9.46 7.78
CA VAL A 108 -12.36 9.28 6.36
C VAL A 108 -13.11 10.29 5.52
N SER A 109 -12.43 10.85 4.54
CA SER A 109 -13.03 11.66 3.48
C SER A 109 -12.75 11.03 2.11
N VAL A 110 -13.68 11.20 1.19
CA VAL A 110 -13.51 10.81 -0.21
C VAL A 110 -13.88 12.01 -1.08
N SER A 111 -12.97 12.43 -1.94
CA SER A 111 -13.17 13.53 -2.87
C SER A 111 -14.13 13.15 -4.03
N ASP A 112 -14.56 14.16 -4.80
CA ASP A 112 -15.44 13.96 -5.96
C ASP A 112 -14.83 13.05 -7.05
N ASP A 113 -13.50 13.00 -7.14
CA ASP A 113 -12.74 12.11 -8.04
C ASP A 113 -12.38 10.75 -7.40
N GLY A 114 -12.90 10.45 -6.21
CA GLY A 114 -12.76 9.15 -5.57
C GLY A 114 -11.44 8.93 -4.85
N VAL A 115 -10.72 9.99 -4.47
CA VAL A 115 -9.52 9.89 -3.64
C VAL A 115 -9.93 9.82 -2.18
N LEU A 116 -9.69 8.66 -1.57
CA LEU A 116 -9.90 8.41 -0.15
C LEU A 116 -8.71 8.93 0.66
N THR A 117 -8.99 9.66 1.76
CA THR A 117 -7.98 10.22 2.67
C THR A 117 -8.43 10.03 4.13
N PRO A 118 -7.65 9.31 4.96
CA PRO A 118 -7.87 9.22 6.40
C PRO A 118 -7.57 10.55 7.10
N ALA A 119 -8.28 10.84 8.20
CA ALA A 119 -7.96 11.98 9.06
C ALA A 119 -6.71 11.71 9.92
N GLU A 120 -6.06 12.76 10.41
CA GLU A 120 -4.82 12.65 11.20
C GLU A 120 -4.98 11.84 12.50
N ASP A 121 -6.17 11.87 13.12
CA ASP A 121 -6.51 11.18 14.36
C ASP A 121 -7.30 9.88 14.15
N SER A 122 -7.40 9.41 12.89
CA SER A 122 -8.17 8.21 12.52
C SER A 122 -7.45 6.88 12.71
N ALA A 123 -6.19 6.89 13.12
CA ALA A 123 -5.43 5.67 13.38
C ALA A 123 -6.16 4.75 14.36
N ASN A 124 -5.98 3.44 14.20
CA ASN A 124 -6.57 2.40 15.05
C ASN A 124 -8.10 2.27 14.97
N HIS A 125 -8.67 2.53 13.79
CA HIS A 125 -10.09 2.30 13.50
C HIS A 125 -10.28 1.35 12.32
N THR A 126 -11.38 0.60 12.35
CA THR A 126 -11.94 -0.10 11.19
C THR A 126 -13.31 0.50 10.94
N VAL A 127 -13.53 1.03 9.75
CA VAL A 127 -14.76 1.75 9.39
C VAL A 127 -15.39 1.20 8.13
N GLU A 128 -16.71 1.26 8.03
CA GLU A 128 -17.42 1.09 6.76
C GLU A 128 -17.48 2.42 6.01
N VAL A 129 -17.03 2.42 4.75
CA VAL A 129 -17.12 3.55 3.82
C VAL A 129 -18.20 3.26 2.80
N THR A 130 -19.20 4.13 2.74
CA THR A 130 -20.38 3.97 1.88
C THR A 130 -20.40 5.02 0.77
N ALA A 131 -20.68 4.57 -0.45
CA ALA A 131 -20.99 5.42 -1.60
C ALA A 131 -22.48 5.30 -1.94
N GLU A 132 -23.18 6.42 -2.03
CA GLU A 132 -24.61 6.50 -2.36
C GLU A 132 -24.82 7.35 -3.61
N THR A 133 -25.68 6.93 -4.53
CA THR A 133 -26.03 7.71 -5.72
C THR A 133 -26.88 8.94 -5.37
N THR A 134 -26.68 10.04 -6.09
CA THR A 134 -27.41 11.31 -5.86
C THR A 134 -28.46 11.62 -6.92
N ASP A 135 -28.70 10.69 -7.85
CA ASP A 135 -29.62 10.83 -8.99
C ASP A 135 -31.05 10.37 -8.69
N GLY A 136 -31.31 9.93 -7.44
CA GLY A 136 -32.60 9.41 -7.00
C GLY A 136 -32.77 7.91 -7.22
N SER A 137 -31.78 7.19 -7.76
CA SER A 137 -31.84 5.73 -7.90
C SER A 137 -31.78 4.99 -6.56
N GLY A 138 -31.20 5.62 -5.53
CA GLY A 138 -31.09 5.05 -4.18
C GLY A 138 -30.12 3.87 -4.09
N LEU A 139 -29.21 3.73 -5.05
CA LEU A 139 -28.18 2.70 -5.05
C LEU A 139 -27.07 3.09 -4.08
N SER A 140 -26.56 2.10 -3.36
CA SER A 140 -25.39 2.27 -2.51
C SER A 140 -24.51 1.03 -2.51
N THR A 141 -23.24 1.23 -2.22
CA THR A 141 -22.27 0.16 -1.96
C THR A 141 -21.40 0.55 -0.77
N THR A 142 -20.90 -0.44 -0.05
CA THR A 142 -20.06 -0.25 1.13
C THR A 142 -18.86 -1.18 1.09
N PHE A 143 -17.76 -0.74 1.69
CA PHE A 143 -16.60 -1.59 1.94
C PHE A 143 -16.00 -1.23 3.30
N GLU A 144 -15.36 -2.23 3.92
CA GLU A 144 -14.63 -2.05 5.16
C GLU A 144 -13.22 -1.52 4.87
N LEU A 145 -12.77 -0.57 5.68
CA LEU A 145 -11.43 0.02 5.61
C LEU A 145 -10.78 0.00 6.99
N ARG A 146 -9.59 -0.57 7.07
CA ARG A 146 -8.75 -0.55 8.27
C ARG A 146 -7.69 0.55 8.19
N ILE A 147 -7.64 1.41 9.20
CA ILE A 147 -6.75 2.56 9.25
C ILE A 147 -5.62 2.31 10.26
N TYR A 148 -4.41 2.14 9.74
CA TYR A 148 -3.19 1.95 10.53
C TYR A 148 -2.55 3.29 10.93
N PRO A 149 -1.78 3.32 12.02
CA PRO A 149 -0.96 4.48 12.35
C PRO A 149 -0.02 4.89 11.21
N ALA A 150 0.24 6.19 11.08
CA ALA A 150 1.30 6.70 10.22
C ALA A 150 2.66 6.12 10.65
N ILE A 151 3.56 5.88 9.68
CA ILE A 151 4.94 5.54 9.99
C ILE A 151 5.72 6.82 10.27
N ASP A 152 6.36 6.88 11.43
CA ASP A 152 7.26 7.95 11.87
C ASP A 152 8.72 7.46 11.78
N PRO A 153 9.50 7.87 10.76
CA PRO A 153 10.89 7.44 10.62
C PRO A 153 11.79 7.85 11.80
N SER A 154 11.40 8.79 12.65
CA SER A 154 12.21 9.15 13.82
C SER A 154 12.06 8.18 14.99
N LYS A 155 11.10 7.26 14.92
CA LYS A 155 10.84 6.24 15.94
C LYS A 155 11.40 4.88 15.53
N PRO A 156 11.68 4.01 16.53
CA PRO A 156 12.20 2.69 16.24
C PRO A 156 11.17 1.83 15.49
N MET A 157 11.64 1.06 14.52
CA MET A 157 10.85 0.12 13.72
C MET A 157 11.45 -1.28 13.83
N VAL A 158 10.58 -2.30 13.86
CA VAL A 158 10.99 -3.70 13.74
C VAL A 158 10.06 -4.40 12.75
N ALA A 159 10.64 -5.18 11.84
CA ALA A 159 9.91 -6.05 10.95
C ALA A 159 9.85 -7.47 11.55
N ILE A 160 8.69 -7.83 12.09
CA ILE A 160 8.44 -9.20 12.54
C ILE A 160 8.11 -10.05 11.30
N THR A 161 8.81 -11.16 11.13
CA THR A 161 8.65 -12.03 9.96
C THR A 161 8.37 -13.48 10.35
N MET A 162 7.51 -14.14 9.58
CA MET A 162 7.01 -15.49 9.84
C MET A 162 7.28 -16.40 8.65
N ASP A 163 7.97 -17.52 8.87
CA ASP A 163 8.32 -18.50 7.83
C ASP A 163 7.46 -19.78 7.94
N ASP A 164 7.41 -20.52 6.83
CA ASP A 164 6.81 -21.86 6.64
C ASP A 164 5.28 -21.94 6.51
N GLY A 165 4.55 -20.88 6.86
CA GLY A 165 3.10 -20.80 6.72
C GLY A 165 2.57 -20.88 5.27
N PRO A 166 1.26 -20.75 5.09
CA PRO A 166 0.25 -20.67 6.15
C PRO A 166 -0.06 -22.03 6.79
N ASN A 167 -0.41 -22.00 8.07
CA ASN A 167 -1.13 -23.04 8.78
C ASN A 167 -2.39 -22.42 9.42
N PRO A 168 -3.61 -22.72 8.95
CA PRO A 168 -4.82 -22.04 9.42
C PRO A 168 -5.06 -22.08 10.93
N ASP A 169 -4.58 -23.12 11.63
CA ASP A 169 -4.81 -23.30 13.07
C ASP A 169 -3.93 -22.39 13.94
N THR A 170 -2.81 -21.91 13.40
CA THR A 170 -1.79 -21.10 14.10
C THR A 170 -1.64 -19.72 13.46
N THR A 171 -1.51 -19.63 12.13
CA THR A 171 -1.41 -18.37 11.37
C THR A 171 -2.59 -17.46 11.65
N ASN A 172 -3.84 -17.97 11.64
CA ASN A 172 -5.01 -17.13 11.90
C ASN A 172 -5.02 -16.52 13.29
N LYS A 173 -4.59 -17.27 14.31
CA LYS A 173 -4.52 -16.75 15.69
C LYS A 173 -3.40 -15.72 15.85
N ILE A 174 -2.29 -15.89 15.12
CA ILE A 174 -1.22 -14.89 15.05
C ILE A 174 -1.74 -13.61 14.38
N LEU A 175 -2.44 -13.73 13.26
CA LEU A 175 -3.09 -12.61 12.58
C LEU A 175 -4.08 -11.87 13.50
N ASP A 176 -4.86 -12.58 14.31
CA ASP A 176 -5.79 -11.96 15.28
C ASP A 176 -5.04 -11.02 16.25
N VAL A 177 -3.81 -11.35 16.65
CA VAL A 177 -2.99 -10.50 17.53
C VAL A 177 -2.52 -9.26 16.80
N PHE A 178 -1.97 -9.40 15.59
CA PHE A 178 -1.52 -8.24 14.81
C PHE A 178 -2.67 -7.32 14.43
N GLU A 179 -3.80 -7.92 14.03
CA GLU A 179 -5.05 -7.24 13.79
C GLU A 179 -5.44 -6.45 15.04
N LYS A 180 -5.68 -7.08 16.19
CA LYS A 180 -6.06 -6.38 17.42
C LYS A 180 -5.16 -5.19 17.82
N ASN A 181 -3.87 -5.25 17.48
CA ASN A 181 -2.89 -4.22 17.83
C ASN A 181 -2.61 -3.19 16.72
N TYR A 182 -3.32 -3.25 15.58
CA TYR A 182 -3.06 -2.38 14.41
C TYR A 182 -1.57 -2.38 14.02
N ALA A 183 -0.98 -3.57 14.04
CA ALA A 183 0.40 -3.84 13.68
C ALA A 183 0.46 -4.65 12.38
N LYS A 184 1.62 -4.61 11.71
CA LYS A 184 1.87 -5.42 10.52
C LYS A 184 3.08 -6.33 10.72
N ALA A 185 3.15 -7.35 9.88
CA ALA A 185 4.23 -8.32 9.78
C ALA A 185 4.42 -8.75 8.31
N THR A 186 5.50 -9.48 8.04
CA THR A 186 5.76 -10.11 6.74
C THR A 186 5.73 -11.63 6.86
N PHE A 187 4.89 -12.31 6.08
CA PHE A 187 4.75 -13.76 6.05
C PHE A 187 5.44 -14.31 4.80
N PHE A 188 6.48 -15.12 4.98
CA PHE A 188 7.13 -15.86 3.90
C PHE A 188 6.49 -17.25 3.80
N CYS A 189 5.54 -17.39 2.88
CA CYS A 189 4.74 -18.60 2.76
C CYS A 189 5.40 -19.65 1.87
N LEU A 190 5.28 -20.92 2.25
CA LEU A 190 5.55 -22.03 1.35
C LEU A 190 4.45 -22.10 0.28
N GLY A 191 4.86 -22.20 -0.99
CA GLY A 191 3.92 -22.23 -2.11
C GLY A 191 2.92 -23.39 -2.04
N GLN A 192 3.38 -24.59 -1.66
CA GLN A 192 2.49 -25.74 -1.46
C GLN A 192 1.41 -25.49 -0.38
N ASN A 193 1.73 -24.70 0.65
CA ASN A 193 0.78 -24.36 1.71
C ASN A 193 -0.17 -23.25 1.24
N ALA A 194 0.33 -22.28 0.47
CA ALA A 194 -0.50 -21.25 -0.16
C ALA A 194 -1.52 -21.84 -1.16
N GLU A 195 -1.13 -22.88 -1.92
CA GLU A 195 -2.06 -23.62 -2.79
C GLU A 195 -3.15 -24.35 -2.00
N TYR A 196 -2.79 -24.92 -0.85
CA TYR A 196 -3.70 -25.74 -0.06
C TYR A 196 -4.60 -24.90 0.87
N TYR A 197 -4.12 -23.74 1.33
CA TYR A 197 -4.83 -22.82 2.23
C TYR A 197 -4.89 -21.38 1.68
N PRO A 198 -5.42 -21.17 0.46
CA PRO A 198 -5.41 -19.85 -0.18
C PRO A 198 -6.21 -18.80 0.60
N GLU A 199 -7.25 -19.20 1.34
CA GLU A 199 -8.05 -18.30 2.17
C GLU A 199 -7.23 -17.69 3.32
N THR A 200 -6.24 -18.42 3.86
CA THR A 200 -5.38 -17.88 4.92
C THR A 200 -4.39 -16.86 4.36
N VAL A 201 -3.80 -17.13 3.20
CA VAL A 201 -2.93 -16.15 2.49
C VAL A 201 -3.72 -14.91 2.08
N GLN A 202 -4.96 -15.10 1.60
CA GLN A 202 -5.85 -14.00 1.29
C GLN A 202 -6.14 -13.13 2.52
N ARG A 203 -6.31 -13.75 3.70
CA ARG A 203 -6.49 -13.02 4.96
C ARG A 203 -5.24 -12.24 5.36
N GLU A 204 -4.03 -12.83 5.24
CA GLU A 204 -2.77 -12.10 5.47
C GLU A 204 -2.73 -10.83 4.64
N TYR A 205 -3.00 -10.95 3.33
CA TYR A 205 -3.03 -9.83 2.39
C TYR A 205 -4.12 -8.80 2.72
N GLN A 206 -5.35 -9.23 3.03
CA GLN A 206 -6.47 -8.35 3.36
C GLN A 206 -6.23 -7.55 4.66
N LEU A 207 -5.50 -8.10 5.62
CA LEU A 207 -5.07 -7.39 6.82
C LEU A 207 -3.87 -6.46 6.57
N GLY A 208 -3.43 -6.33 5.32
CA GLY A 208 -2.31 -5.46 4.95
C GLY A 208 -0.95 -6.00 5.41
N MET A 209 -0.86 -7.29 5.79
CA MET A 209 0.42 -7.95 5.97
C MET A 209 1.12 -8.06 4.62
N GLU A 210 2.45 -8.10 4.65
CA GLU A 210 3.21 -8.39 3.44
C GLU A 210 3.33 -9.90 3.27
N VAL A 211 3.05 -10.40 2.07
CA VAL A 211 3.19 -11.82 1.74
C VAL A 211 4.35 -11.99 0.77
N GLY A 212 5.40 -12.68 1.22
CA GLY A 212 6.55 -13.10 0.45
C GLY A 212 6.55 -14.61 0.19
N THR A 213 7.43 -15.08 -0.70
CA THR A 213 7.62 -16.52 -0.94
C THR A 213 8.74 -17.10 -0.08
N HIS A 214 8.50 -18.28 0.49
CA HIS A 214 9.52 -19.13 1.11
C HIS A 214 9.84 -20.36 0.25
N THR A 215 9.66 -20.23 -1.07
CA THR A 215 9.74 -21.29 -2.08
C THR A 215 8.62 -22.31 -2.01
N GLN A 216 8.56 -23.24 -2.98
CA GLN A 216 7.45 -24.18 -3.09
C GLN A 216 7.42 -25.19 -1.94
N SER A 217 8.56 -25.79 -1.61
CA SER A 217 8.65 -27.00 -0.78
C SER A 217 9.83 -26.99 0.20
N HIS A 218 10.36 -25.80 0.53
CA HIS A 218 11.43 -25.61 1.50
C HIS A 218 12.77 -26.29 1.12
N LYS A 219 13.05 -26.44 -0.17
CA LYS A 219 14.32 -27.00 -0.64
C LYS A 219 15.45 -25.99 -0.47
N GLN A 220 16.64 -26.50 -0.16
CA GLN A 220 17.85 -25.67 -0.13
C GLN A 220 18.27 -25.28 -1.56
N LEU A 221 17.96 -24.03 -1.94
CA LEU A 221 18.07 -23.53 -3.32
C LEU A 221 19.48 -23.67 -3.93
N THR A 222 20.54 -23.47 -3.13
CA THR A 222 21.95 -23.57 -3.59
C THR A 222 22.38 -24.99 -3.97
N LYS A 223 21.54 -26.00 -3.76
CA LYS A 223 21.79 -27.41 -4.12
C LYS A 223 21.00 -27.87 -5.33
N LEU A 224 20.13 -27.02 -5.86
CA LEU A 224 19.24 -27.37 -6.97
C LEU A 224 19.95 -27.18 -8.31
N SER A 225 19.54 -27.95 -9.32
CA SER A 225 19.83 -27.61 -10.71
C SER A 225 19.12 -26.31 -11.10
N ALA A 226 19.56 -25.66 -12.17
CA ALA A 226 18.95 -24.41 -12.62
C ALA A 226 17.45 -24.55 -12.92
N SER A 227 17.01 -25.67 -13.52
CA SER A 227 15.59 -25.91 -13.78
C SER A 227 14.79 -26.15 -12.50
N GLU A 228 15.33 -26.91 -11.55
CA GLU A 228 14.67 -27.14 -10.27
C GLU A 228 14.56 -25.83 -9.47
N LEU A 229 15.60 -24.99 -9.49
CA LEU A 229 15.59 -23.67 -8.86
C LEU A 229 14.50 -22.76 -9.45
N THR A 230 14.41 -22.67 -10.78
CA THR A 230 13.36 -21.87 -11.43
C THR A 230 11.97 -22.37 -11.04
N THR A 231 11.72 -23.68 -11.12
CA THR A 231 10.42 -24.27 -10.76
C THR A 231 10.08 -24.06 -9.28
N GLU A 232 11.04 -24.30 -8.40
CA GLU A 232 10.87 -24.19 -6.94
C GLU A 232 10.46 -22.78 -6.49
N ILE A 233 10.92 -21.74 -7.19
CA ILE A 233 10.52 -20.35 -6.90
C ILE A 233 9.21 -20.01 -7.64
N GLN A 234 9.11 -20.32 -8.94
CA GLN A 234 7.98 -19.89 -9.78
C GLN A 234 6.64 -20.48 -9.32
N GLU A 235 6.60 -21.77 -8.94
CA GLU A 235 5.36 -22.39 -8.46
C GLU A 235 4.85 -21.70 -7.20
N SER A 236 5.75 -21.28 -6.31
CA SER A 236 5.37 -20.57 -5.09
C SER A 236 4.89 -19.14 -5.36
N VAL A 237 5.55 -18.43 -6.28
CA VAL A 237 5.09 -17.10 -6.74
C VAL A 237 3.68 -17.19 -7.33
N ASP A 238 3.44 -18.19 -8.17
CA ASP A 238 2.13 -18.40 -8.81
C ASP A 238 1.06 -18.77 -7.78
N ALA A 239 1.38 -19.62 -6.80
CA ALA A 239 0.47 -19.98 -5.70
C ALA A 239 0.01 -18.75 -4.90
N ILE A 240 0.95 -17.90 -4.48
CA ILE A 240 0.64 -16.68 -3.72
C ILE A 240 -0.15 -15.69 -4.58
N LYS A 241 0.23 -15.52 -5.85
CA LYS A 241 -0.50 -14.66 -6.78
C LYS A 241 -1.93 -15.15 -7.00
N ASN A 242 -2.15 -16.45 -7.09
CA ASN A 242 -3.48 -17.02 -7.26
C ASN A 242 -4.36 -16.81 -6.01
N ALA A 243 -3.77 -16.85 -4.81
CA ALA A 243 -4.49 -16.63 -3.55
C ALA A 243 -4.83 -15.14 -3.31
N THR A 244 -3.93 -14.22 -3.66
CA THR A 244 -4.05 -12.79 -3.32
C THR A 244 -4.44 -11.88 -4.49
N GLY A 245 -4.24 -12.36 -5.73
CA GLY A 245 -4.30 -11.54 -6.94
C GLY A 245 -3.01 -10.77 -7.25
N VAL A 246 -2.03 -10.78 -6.33
CA VAL A 246 -0.79 -10.00 -6.43
C VAL A 246 0.43 -10.90 -6.32
N ALA A 247 1.39 -10.74 -7.23
CA ALA A 247 2.64 -11.50 -7.15
C ALA A 247 3.51 -10.98 -5.99
N PRO A 248 4.10 -11.85 -5.17
CA PRO A 248 5.04 -11.42 -4.15
C PRO A 248 6.28 -10.77 -4.78
N THR A 249 6.86 -9.79 -4.11
CA THR A 249 8.11 -9.12 -4.50
C THR A 249 9.29 -9.54 -3.63
N LEU A 250 9.04 -10.18 -2.49
CA LEU A 250 10.06 -10.65 -1.57
C LEU A 250 10.13 -12.18 -1.56
N MET A 251 11.34 -12.70 -1.39
CA MET A 251 11.63 -14.10 -1.15
C MET A 251 12.52 -14.24 0.07
N ARG A 252 12.27 -15.23 0.93
CA ARG A 252 13.27 -15.70 1.89
C ARG A 252 13.75 -17.08 1.46
N PRO A 253 15.05 -17.27 1.17
CA PRO A 253 15.56 -18.59 0.83
C PRO A 253 15.56 -19.51 2.07
N PRO A 254 15.05 -20.74 1.98
CA PRO A 254 15.12 -21.73 3.05
C PRO A 254 16.53 -21.85 3.62
N TYR A 255 16.62 -21.95 4.95
CA TYR A 255 17.88 -22.02 5.72
C TYR A 255 18.79 -20.79 5.56
N GLY A 256 18.30 -19.69 4.99
CA GLY A 256 19.12 -18.52 4.61
C GLY A 256 20.13 -18.81 3.48
N ALA A 257 20.00 -19.95 2.79
CA ALA A 257 20.98 -20.44 1.84
C ALA A 257 20.91 -19.66 0.52
N ILE A 258 21.90 -18.82 0.28
CA ILE A 258 21.96 -17.92 -0.89
C ILE A 258 23.30 -18.04 -1.62
N ASP A 259 23.26 -17.91 -2.94
CA ASP A 259 24.44 -17.67 -3.78
C ASP A 259 24.08 -16.79 -4.99
N SER A 260 25.05 -16.47 -5.84
CA SER A 260 24.84 -15.64 -7.03
C SER A 260 23.87 -16.25 -8.04
N THR A 261 23.74 -17.57 -8.08
CA THR A 261 22.80 -18.27 -8.98
C THR A 261 21.37 -18.07 -8.47
N VAL A 262 21.16 -18.23 -7.17
CA VAL A 262 19.86 -17.98 -6.52
C VAL A 262 19.43 -16.52 -6.70
N LEU A 263 20.33 -15.56 -6.46
CA LEU A 263 20.03 -14.13 -6.65
C LEU A 263 19.75 -13.78 -8.12
N ALA A 264 20.48 -14.38 -9.06
CA ALA A 264 20.21 -14.19 -10.47
C ALA A 264 18.85 -14.75 -10.90
N GLU A 265 18.40 -15.85 -10.29
CA GLU A 265 17.06 -16.39 -10.53
C GLU A 265 15.98 -15.51 -9.89
N ALA A 266 16.16 -15.13 -8.62
CA ALA A 266 15.25 -14.21 -7.92
C ALA A 266 15.04 -12.93 -8.73
N LYS A 267 16.12 -12.35 -9.28
CA LYS A 267 16.05 -11.18 -10.17
C LYS A 267 15.14 -11.39 -11.39
N LYS A 268 15.21 -12.55 -12.05
CA LYS A 268 14.38 -12.83 -13.23
C LYS A 268 12.89 -12.89 -12.87
N GLN A 269 12.59 -13.33 -11.66
CA GLN A 269 11.23 -13.44 -11.15
C GLN A 269 10.75 -12.17 -10.42
N GLY A 270 11.58 -11.11 -10.40
CA GLY A 270 11.22 -9.84 -9.78
C GLY A 270 11.32 -9.84 -8.25
N LEU A 271 12.08 -10.76 -7.66
CA LEU A 271 12.16 -10.99 -6.23
C LEU A 271 13.43 -10.40 -5.61
N CYS A 272 13.28 -9.75 -4.47
CA CYS A 272 14.36 -9.39 -3.55
C CYS A 272 14.50 -10.45 -2.46
N ALA A 273 15.73 -10.88 -2.13
CA ALA A 273 15.96 -11.81 -1.05
C ALA A 273 16.00 -11.10 0.32
N VAL A 274 15.32 -11.65 1.32
CA VAL A 274 15.31 -11.10 2.68
C VAL A 274 15.62 -12.21 3.69
N ASN A 275 16.77 -12.11 4.35
CA ASN A 275 17.11 -12.93 5.50
C ASN A 275 16.71 -12.17 6.79
N TRP A 276 17.45 -12.36 7.88
CA TRP A 276 17.14 -11.77 9.18
C TRP A 276 18.41 -11.30 9.88
N SER A 277 18.25 -10.34 10.77
CA SER A 277 19.29 -9.83 11.66
C SER A 277 19.17 -10.42 13.07
N LEU A 278 17.98 -10.85 13.46
CA LEU A 278 17.70 -11.48 14.74
C LEU A 278 16.95 -12.80 14.54
N ASP A 279 17.59 -13.91 14.91
CA ASP A 279 16.98 -15.24 14.94
C ASP A 279 16.42 -15.50 16.33
N THR A 280 15.13 -15.84 16.44
CA THR A 280 14.53 -16.19 17.72
C THR A 280 14.95 -17.58 18.23
N GLU A 281 15.48 -18.43 17.34
CA GLU A 281 15.68 -19.86 17.56
C GLU A 281 14.41 -20.57 18.06
N ASP A 282 13.22 -20.06 17.72
CA ASP A 282 11.93 -20.62 18.12
C ASP A 282 11.76 -22.09 17.68
N TRP A 283 12.17 -22.41 16.45
CA TRP A 283 12.21 -23.74 15.85
C TRP A 283 13.04 -24.76 16.66
N LYS A 284 14.01 -24.27 17.43
CA LYS A 284 14.94 -25.07 18.25
C LYS A 284 14.54 -25.11 19.72
N THR A 285 14.19 -23.97 20.31
CA THR A 285 13.83 -23.85 21.73
C THR A 285 12.44 -24.40 21.99
N LYS A 286 11.50 -24.20 21.05
CA LYS A 286 10.10 -24.64 21.13
C LYS A 286 9.40 -24.16 22.41
N ASN A 287 9.72 -22.94 22.84
CA ASN A 287 9.29 -22.38 24.11
C ASN A 287 8.90 -20.90 23.97
N ALA A 288 7.67 -20.58 24.34
CA ALA A 288 7.12 -19.24 24.21
C ALA A 288 7.89 -18.17 25.02
N ASP A 289 8.40 -18.50 26.21
CA ASP A 289 9.16 -17.56 27.03
C ASP A 289 10.52 -17.24 26.42
N ASP A 290 11.17 -18.22 25.81
CA ASP A 290 12.48 -18.03 25.18
C ASP A 290 12.32 -17.27 23.85
N THR A 291 11.30 -17.57 23.05
CA THR A 291 10.93 -16.77 21.88
C THR A 291 10.66 -15.32 22.28
N TYR A 292 9.81 -15.09 23.29
CA TYR A 292 9.50 -13.74 23.80
C TYR A 292 10.78 -12.99 24.22
N LYS A 293 11.63 -13.61 25.05
CA LYS A 293 12.88 -12.98 25.52
C LYS A 293 13.84 -12.65 24.38
N MET A 294 13.81 -13.42 23.29
CA MET A 294 14.67 -13.14 22.14
C MET A 294 14.12 -12.00 21.31
N VAL A 295 12.81 -11.99 21.03
CA VAL A 295 12.15 -10.88 20.31
C VAL A 295 12.32 -9.55 21.04
N MET A 296 12.19 -9.54 22.38
CA MET A 296 12.37 -8.31 23.18
C MET A 296 13.83 -7.80 23.23
N LYS A 297 14.77 -8.44 22.52
CA LYS A 297 16.12 -7.89 22.29
C LYS A 297 16.24 -7.15 20.96
N ALA A 298 15.20 -7.15 20.15
CA ALA A 298 15.20 -6.47 18.86
C ALA A 298 15.51 -4.98 19.04
N VAL A 299 16.29 -4.45 18.10
CA VAL A 299 16.64 -3.04 18.01
C VAL A 299 16.07 -2.46 16.72
N ASP A 300 16.08 -1.12 16.64
CA ASP A 300 15.61 -0.41 15.44
C ASP A 300 16.26 -0.95 14.15
N GLY A 301 15.40 -1.22 13.16
CA GLY A 301 15.76 -1.75 11.85
C GLY A 301 15.93 -3.27 11.77
N ASP A 302 15.75 -4.00 12.88
CA ASP A 302 15.85 -5.46 12.85
C ASP A 302 14.72 -6.10 12.03
N VAL A 303 15.11 -7.13 11.26
CA VAL A 303 14.22 -8.12 10.65
C VAL A 303 14.31 -9.38 11.51
N VAL A 304 13.20 -9.75 12.16
CA VAL A 304 13.15 -10.81 13.17
C VAL A 304 12.54 -12.08 12.57
N LEU A 305 13.25 -13.21 12.65
CA LEU A 305 12.80 -14.51 12.18
C LEU A 305 11.99 -15.28 13.24
N LEU A 306 10.78 -15.70 12.89
CA LEU A 306 9.91 -16.65 13.60
C LEU A 306 9.21 -17.58 12.59
N HIS A 307 8.48 -18.57 13.10
CA HIS A 307 7.66 -19.50 12.31
C HIS A 307 6.21 -19.48 12.81
N ASP A 308 5.24 -19.29 11.90
CA ASP A 308 3.82 -19.20 12.25
C ASP A 308 3.09 -20.56 12.27
N ILE A 309 3.82 -21.67 12.11
CA ILE A 309 3.29 -23.04 12.06
C ILE A 309 3.23 -23.75 13.43
N HIS A 310 3.47 -23.02 14.53
CA HIS A 310 3.68 -23.59 15.85
C HIS A 310 2.86 -22.90 16.94
N GLU A 311 2.11 -23.68 17.73
CA GLU A 311 1.24 -23.15 18.80
C GLU A 311 1.97 -22.34 19.88
N TYR A 312 3.21 -22.71 20.21
CA TYR A 312 3.98 -21.97 21.23
C TYR A 312 4.34 -20.55 20.79
N ASN A 313 4.40 -20.28 19.48
CA ASN A 313 4.64 -18.93 18.98
C ASN A 313 3.40 -18.04 19.09
N ILE A 314 2.19 -18.60 19.12
CA ILE A 314 0.97 -17.82 19.38
C ILE A 314 1.08 -17.13 20.74
N ASN A 315 1.43 -17.91 21.79
CA ASN A 315 1.59 -17.38 23.15
C ASN A 315 2.73 -16.35 23.26
N ALA A 316 3.78 -16.46 22.45
CA ALA A 316 4.85 -15.47 22.40
C ALA A 316 4.37 -14.18 21.73
N VAL A 317 3.70 -14.29 20.57
CA VAL A 317 3.15 -13.17 19.78
C VAL A 317 2.13 -12.37 20.59
N GLU A 318 1.22 -13.05 21.30
CA GLU A 318 0.24 -12.42 22.21
C GLU A 318 0.88 -11.49 23.26
N ARG A 319 2.16 -11.71 23.58
CA ARG A 319 2.91 -10.94 24.57
C ARG A 319 3.80 -9.90 23.92
N PHE A 320 4.68 -10.28 22.99
CA PHE A 320 5.70 -9.35 22.49
C PHE A 320 5.11 -8.27 21.58
N VAL A 321 4.01 -8.53 20.86
CA VAL A 321 3.41 -7.52 19.97
C VAL A 321 2.95 -6.29 20.76
N PRO A 322 2.08 -6.40 21.79
CA PRO A 322 1.70 -5.25 22.59
C PRO A 322 2.87 -4.67 23.38
N ASP A 323 3.82 -5.49 23.86
CA ASP A 323 4.98 -5.01 24.63
C ASP A 323 5.94 -4.16 23.77
N LEU A 324 6.26 -4.58 22.54
CA LEU A 324 7.09 -3.78 21.61
C LEU A 324 6.43 -2.44 21.29
N ILE A 325 5.11 -2.44 21.03
CA ILE A 325 4.35 -1.21 20.79
C ILE A 325 4.38 -0.30 22.02
N ALA A 326 4.25 -0.86 23.22
CA ALA A 326 4.35 -0.13 24.48
C ALA A 326 5.75 0.44 24.73
N GLU A 327 6.81 -0.21 24.23
CA GLU A 327 8.19 0.30 24.23
C GLU A 327 8.45 1.37 23.14
N GLY A 328 7.46 1.66 22.31
CA GLY A 328 7.51 2.72 21.30
C GLY A 328 7.97 2.25 19.92
N TYR A 329 8.11 0.94 19.71
CA TYR A 329 8.37 0.38 18.39
C TYR A 329 7.13 0.44 17.49
N GLN A 330 7.39 0.68 16.21
CA GLN A 330 6.42 0.51 15.14
C GLN A 330 6.64 -0.86 14.51
N LEU A 331 5.59 -1.68 14.49
CA LEU A 331 5.61 -2.98 13.82
C LEU A 331 5.09 -2.82 12.40
N VAL A 332 6.01 -2.93 11.45
CA VAL A 332 5.84 -2.64 10.03
C VAL A 332 6.18 -3.87 9.20
N THR A 333 5.75 -3.89 7.94
CA THR A 333 6.26 -4.89 6.99
C THR A 333 7.74 -4.60 6.66
N VAL A 334 8.43 -5.57 6.06
CA VAL A 334 9.80 -5.37 5.58
C VAL A 334 9.83 -4.22 4.56
N SER A 335 8.96 -4.23 3.55
CA SER A 335 8.92 -3.15 2.56
C SER A 335 8.65 -1.77 3.17
N GLU A 336 7.68 -1.67 4.09
CA GLU A 336 7.39 -0.41 4.80
C GLU A 336 8.60 0.10 5.60
N MET A 337 9.33 -0.79 6.26
CA MET A 337 10.53 -0.44 7.02
C MET A 337 11.63 0.11 6.12
N TYR A 338 11.88 -0.55 4.98
CA TYR A 338 12.89 -0.14 4.01
C TYR A 338 12.52 1.20 3.35
N GLU A 339 11.27 1.36 2.93
CA GLU A 339 10.77 2.60 2.34
C GLU A 339 10.89 3.79 3.32
N ALA A 340 10.46 3.61 4.58
CA ALA A 340 10.56 4.65 5.60
C ALA A 340 12.01 5.05 5.94
N ARG A 341 12.98 4.17 5.65
CA ARG A 341 14.42 4.40 5.81
C ARG A 341 15.10 4.88 4.51
N GLY A 342 14.34 5.08 3.43
CA GLY A 342 14.88 5.50 2.14
C GLY A 342 15.80 4.46 1.48
N GLU A 343 15.65 3.19 1.86
CA GLU A 343 16.39 2.06 1.30
C GLU A 343 15.53 1.31 0.27
N THR A 344 16.15 0.72 -0.76
CA THR A 344 15.45 -0.02 -1.82
C THR A 344 15.58 -1.53 -1.65
N LEU A 345 14.52 -2.25 -1.99
CA LEU A 345 14.48 -3.72 -2.07
C LEU A 345 14.48 -4.16 -3.55
N ASP A 346 15.63 -4.03 -4.21
CA ASP A 346 15.75 -4.27 -5.65
C ASP A 346 15.77 -5.78 -6.00
N PRO A 347 15.14 -6.20 -7.12
CA PRO A 347 15.20 -7.60 -7.54
C PRO A 347 16.63 -8.14 -7.72
N GLY A 348 16.91 -9.28 -7.10
CA GLY A 348 18.22 -9.94 -7.11
C GLY A 348 19.23 -9.43 -6.09
N THR A 349 18.84 -8.58 -5.15
CA THR A 349 19.65 -8.22 -3.98
C THR A 349 19.29 -9.10 -2.78
N ILE A 350 20.07 -8.97 -1.69
CA ILE A 350 19.80 -9.62 -0.41
C ILE A 350 19.92 -8.63 0.74
N HIS A 351 18.97 -8.71 1.67
CA HIS A 351 18.79 -7.78 2.78
C HIS A 351 18.60 -8.52 4.11
N TYR A 352 18.97 -7.87 5.22
CA TYR A 352 18.98 -8.48 6.58
C TYR A 352 18.44 -7.54 7.66
N ARG A 353 18.60 -6.23 7.47
CA ARG A 353 18.18 -5.15 8.38
C ARG A 353 18.25 -3.81 7.63
N THR A 354 17.55 -2.81 8.15
CA THR A 354 17.81 -1.41 7.79
C THR A 354 18.81 -0.78 8.78
N ASP A 355 19.47 0.29 8.35
CA ASP A 355 20.31 1.09 9.24
C ASP A 355 19.48 2.22 9.89
N PRO A 356 19.54 2.41 11.21
CA PRO A 356 18.75 3.43 11.91
C PRO A 356 19.18 4.88 11.59
N THR A 357 20.20 5.09 10.75
CA THR A 357 20.83 6.39 10.50
C THR A 357 20.45 7.08 9.20
N THR A 358 19.57 6.52 8.38
CA THR A 358 19.00 7.27 7.25
C THR A 358 17.91 8.21 7.76
N GLU A 359 18.33 9.33 8.36
CA GLU A 359 17.48 10.52 8.33
C GLU A 359 17.23 10.84 6.86
N VAL A 360 15.98 10.71 6.42
CA VAL A 360 15.55 11.30 5.16
C VAL A 360 15.80 12.80 5.30
N SER A 361 16.90 13.28 4.75
CA SER A 361 17.21 14.70 4.71
C SER A 361 16.11 15.38 3.91
N ALA A 362 15.14 15.96 4.61
CA ALA A 362 14.18 16.88 4.03
C ALA A 362 14.92 18.18 3.68
N GLU A 363 15.72 18.15 2.62
CA GLU A 363 16.40 19.34 2.14
C GLU A 363 15.45 20.17 1.27
N THR A 364 14.68 21.03 1.93
CA THR A 364 14.15 22.24 1.32
C THR A 364 15.07 23.39 1.69
N THR A 365 16.00 23.77 0.81
CA THR A 365 16.43 25.18 0.68
C THR A 365 17.10 25.46 -0.66
N ALA A 366 16.43 26.36 -1.40
CA ALA A 366 16.95 27.52 -2.11
C ALA A 366 18.38 27.50 -2.69
N ALA A 367 18.42 27.72 -4.02
CA ALA A 367 19.58 28.15 -4.77
C ALA A 367 20.27 29.37 -4.12
N GLY A 368 21.56 29.23 -3.88
CA GLY A 368 22.50 30.31 -3.60
C GLY A 368 23.79 30.04 -4.36
N ASP A 369 23.91 30.70 -5.51
CA ASP A 369 25.15 30.88 -6.27
C ASP A 369 26.22 31.48 -5.33
N GLU A 370 27.41 30.89 -5.23
CA GLU A 370 28.64 31.69 -5.24
C GLU A 370 29.89 30.86 -5.55
N ASP A 371 30.71 31.50 -6.38
CA ASP A 371 31.86 31.07 -7.15
C ASP A 371 33.13 30.96 -6.28
N GLY A 372 34.07 30.07 -6.61
CA GLY A 372 35.30 29.92 -5.82
C GLY A 372 36.24 28.81 -6.28
N ALA A 373 37.00 29.09 -7.34
CA ALA A 373 37.94 28.17 -7.97
C ALA A 373 39.25 27.91 -7.19
N ALA A 374 39.76 26.68 -7.39
CA ALA A 374 41.13 26.31 -7.78
C ALA A 374 42.17 25.79 -6.76
N SER A 375 42.78 24.66 -7.19
CA SER A 375 44.18 24.20 -7.02
C SER A 375 44.57 23.65 -5.64
N GLY A 376 45.23 22.50 -5.47
CA GLY A 376 45.94 21.58 -6.37
C GLY A 376 47.00 20.82 -5.56
N THR A 377 47.46 19.68 -6.11
CA THR A 377 48.76 19.01 -5.86
C THR A 377 48.77 17.70 -5.05
N THR A 378 49.21 16.69 -5.79
CA THR A 378 49.79 15.37 -5.52
C THR A 378 50.80 15.25 -4.37
N ALA A 379 50.90 14.06 -3.75
CA ALA A 379 52.09 13.19 -3.85
C ALA A 379 51.92 11.86 -3.09
N ALA A 380 52.55 10.84 -3.66
CA ALA A 380 52.58 9.44 -3.24
C ALA A 380 53.78 9.10 -2.35
N GLY A 381 53.71 7.92 -1.72
CA GLY A 381 54.85 7.13 -1.22
C GLY A 381 54.58 6.57 0.18
N THR A 382 54.97 5.37 0.61
CA THR A 382 55.66 4.20 0.03
C THR A 382 55.48 3.05 1.05
N SER A 383 55.66 1.82 0.56
CA SER A 383 55.60 0.48 1.17
C SER A 383 56.34 0.20 2.51
N ALA A 384 55.84 -0.80 3.25
CA ALA A 384 56.53 -2.01 3.78
C ALA A 384 55.47 -2.84 4.57
N SER A 385 55.03 -4.04 4.18
CA SER A 385 55.68 -5.37 4.23
C SER A 385 56.36 -5.72 5.55
N THR A 386 55.69 -6.52 6.38
CA THR A 386 56.31 -7.60 7.18
C THR A 386 55.30 -8.71 7.49
N THR A 387 55.81 -9.93 7.35
CA THR A 387 55.24 -11.28 7.44
C THR A 387 55.17 -11.86 8.87
N ALA A 388 54.45 -13.00 8.96
CA ALA A 388 54.59 -14.15 9.89
C ALA A 388 53.63 -14.16 11.12
N ALA A 389 52.66 -15.09 11.17
CA ALA A 389 52.72 -16.47 11.74
C ALA A 389 52.67 -16.42 13.28
N THR A 390 51.78 -17.05 14.07
CA THR A 390 51.29 -18.43 14.31
C THR A 390 50.45 -18.28 15.62
N GLU A 391 49.42 -19.01 16.02
CA GLU A 391 48.96 -20.41 15.93
C GLU A 391 47.42 -20.45 15.85
#